data_AF-A0A1F6GA91-F1
#
_entry.id   AF-A0A1F6GA91-F1
#
_cell.length_a   1.000
_cell.length_b   1.000
_cell.length_c   1.000
_cell.angle_alpha   90.00
_cell.angle_beta   90.00
_cell.angle_gamma   90.00
#
_symmetry.space_group_name_H-M   'P 1'
#
loop_
_entity.id
_entity.type
_entity.pdbx_description
1 polymer ?
#
loop_
_entity_poly.entity_id
_entity_poly.type
_entity_poly.pdbx_seq_one_letter_code
_entity_poly.pdbx_strand_id
1 'polypeptide(L)'
;MPDFTLFFPWQTRVLPLDYTPQTSNPKEFMVACLYKEPQFRFRAGQQQLNLSGPYYPPNGSKMFSHLTDLIDRNDLKQLTIDACIVRLDRSSLSGLLGFLDMLNNRKIKTRFRWLYFADSSAGNLISPEMFHQMPLVECEMVAINPQACSLCKGC
;
A
#
# COMPACT_ATOMS: atom_id res chain seq x y z
N MET A 1 9.03 -15.43 -11.86
CA MET A 1 8.68 -15.64 -10.43
C MET A 1 7.16 -15.58 -10.31
N PRO A 2 6.50 -16.41 -9.48
CA PRO A 2 5.04 -16.36 -9.32
C PRO A 2 4.59 -15.14 -8.51
N ASP A 3 3.35 -14.70 -8.73
CA ASP A 3 2.69 -13.69 -7.90
C ASP A 3 2.49 -14.21 -6.47
N PHE A 4 2.56 -13.35 -5.47
CA PHE A 4 2.29 -13.74 -4.08
C PHE A 4 1.61 -12.61 -3.29
N THR A 5 0.89 -13.00 -2.25
CA THR A 5 0.28 -12.10 -1.28
C THR A 5 0.85 -12.45 0.09
N LEU A 6 1.32 -11.45 0.82
CA LEU A 6 1.78 -11.62 2.18
C LEU A 6 0.86 -10.83 3.10
N PHE A 7 0.31 -11.52 4.08
CA PHE A 7 -0.38 -10.92 5.20
C PHE A 7 0.65 -10.75 6.32
N PHE A 8 0.67 -9.61 7.00
CA PHE A 8 1.46 -9.43 8.22
C PHE A 8 0.56 -9.54 9.44
N PRO A 9 0.37 -10.75 9.94
CA PRO A 9 -0.51 -10.92 11.05
C PRO A 9 0.12 -10.50 12.36
N TRP A 10 -0.61 -9.71 13.15
CA TRP A 10 -0.24 -9.42 14.53
C TRP A 10 -0.24 -10.73 15.36
N GLN A 11 -0.95 -11.77 14.89
CA GLN A 11 -0.78 -13.18 15.22
C GLN A 11 -1.11 -14.06 14.00
N THR A 12 -0.14 -14.81 13.48
CA THR A 12 -0.25 -15.67 12.28
C THR A 12 -1.54 -16.48 12.17
N ARG A 13 -2.51 -15.97 11.40
CA ARG A 13 -3.62 -16.76 10.87
C ARG A 13 -3.70 -16.54 9.35
N VAL A 14 -3.45 -17.62 8.62
CA VAL A 14 -3.75 -17.71 7.20
C VAL A 14 -5.26 -17.90 7.08
N LEU A 15 -5.97 -16.89 6.57
CA LEU A 15 -7.39 -17.04 6.23
C LEU A 15 -7.52 -17.56 4.79
N PRO A 16 -8.44 -18.51 4.53
CA PRO A 16 -8.72 -18.98 3.18
C PRO A 16 -9.34 -17.88 2.30
N LEU A 17 -9.10 -17.98 1.00
CA LEU A 17 -9.39 -16.98 -0.05
C LEU A 17 -10.89 -16.61 -0.26
N ASP A 18 -11.82 -17.24 0.46
CA ASP A 18 -13.28 -17.17 0.18
C ASP A 18 -14.09 -16.36 1.21
N TYR A 19 -13.47 -15.43 1.95
CA TYR A 19 -14.22 -14.55 2.84
C TYR A 19 -14.83 -13.35 2.08
N THR A 20 -16.12 -13.44 1.74
CA THR A 20 -16.90 -12.28 1.26
C THR A 20 -17.68 -11.64 2.41
N PRO A 21 -17.29 -10.46 2.91
CA PRO A 21 -18.15 -9.71 3.82
C PRO A 21 -19.33 -9.13 3.03
N GLN A 22 -20.55 -9.58 3.37
CA GLN A 22 -21.78 -8.90 2.98
C GLN A 22 -21.96 -7.66 3.86
N THR A 23 -21.49 -6.50 3.42
CA THR A 23 -21.96 -5.22 3.97
C THR A 23 -22.12 -4.22 2.83
N SER A 24 -23.21 -3.46 2.84
CA SER A 24 -23.57 -2.47 1.81
C SER A 24 -23.27 -1.03 2.26
N ASN A 25 -22.65 -0.85 3.43
CA ASN A 25 -22.51 0.46 4.07
C ASN A 25 -21.07 1.00 3.96
N PRO A 26 -20.83 2.17 3.34
CA PRO A 26 -19.47 2.73 3.15
C PRO A 26 -18.69 2.93 4.45
N LYS A 27 -19.39 3.25 5.55
CA LYS A 27 -18.80 3.40 6.89
C LYS A 27 -18.29 2.07 7.45
N GLU A 28 -18.97 0.96 7.17
CA GLU A 28 -18.55 -0.37 7.62
C GLU A 28 -17.36 -0.92 6.82
N PHE A 29 -17.23 -0.58 5.53
CA PHE A 29 -16.04 -0.89 4.74
C PHE A 29 -14.80 -0.12 5.19
N MET A 30 -14.95 1.17 5.47
CA MET A 30 -13.88 1.98 6.03
C MET A 30 -13.43 1.42 7.39
N VAL A 31 -14.38 1.01 8.25
CA VAL A 31 -14.12 0.31 9.51
C VAL A 31 -13.38 -1.02 9.25
N ALA A 32 -13.84 -1.86 8.33
CA ALA A 32 -13.16 -3.12 8.01
C ALA A 32 -11.71 -2.89 7.55
N CYS A 33 -11.42 -1.89 6.70
CA CYS A 33 -10.05 -1.55 6.32
C CYS A 33 -9.23 -0.88 7.42
N LEU A 34 -9.85 -0.14 8.34
CA LEU A 34 -9.20 0.51 9.49
C LEU A 34 -8.70 -0.50 10.54
N TYR A 35 -9.39 -1.65 10.66
CA TYR A 35 -9.12 -2.67 11.69
C TYR A 35 -8.43 -3.93 11.15
N LYS A 36 -8.24 -4.04 9.84
CA LYS A 36 -7.52 -5.18 9.24
C LYS A 36 -6.02 -4.95 9.24
N GLU A 37 -5.27 -6.01 9.07
CA GLU A 37 -3.81 -6.00 9.12
C GLU A 37 -3.23 -5.33 7.86
N PRO A 38 -2.02 -4.75 7.90
CA PRO A 38 -1.37 -4.26 6.70
C PRO A 38 -1.17 -5.42 5.71
N GLN A 39 -1.63 -5.22 4.49
CA GLN A 39 -1.52 -6.20 3.42
C GLN A 39 -0.70 -5.64 2.27
N PHE A 40 0.06 -6.53 1.63
CA PHE A 40 0.63 -6.21 0.34
C PHE A 40 0.57 -7.40 -0.62
N ARG A 41 0.43 -7.06 -1.89
CA ARG A 41 0.40 -8.03 -2.97
C ARG A 41 1.35 -7.56 -4.06
N PHE A 42 2.37 -8.36 -4.34
CA PHE A 42 3.28 -8.10 -5.44
C PHE A 42 2.96 -9.04 -6.59
N ARG A 43 2.68 -8.46 -7.75
CA ARG A 43 2.39 -9.16 -8.98
C ARG A 43 3.59 -8.99 -9.91
N ALA A 44 4.50 -9.95 -9.87
CA ALA A 44 5.78 -9.86 -10.56
C ALA A 44 5.57 -9.74 -12.08
N GLY A 45 4.61 -10.50 -12.64
CA GLY A 45 4.28 -10.45 -14.07
C GLY A 45 3.71 -9.10 -14.52
N GLN A 46 3.10 -8.35 -13.60
CA GLN A 46 2.50 -7.03 -13.87
C GLN A 46 3.39 -5.88 -13.38
N GLN A 47 4.51 -6.17 -12.71
CA GLN A 47 5.34 -5.21 -12.01
C GLN A 47 4.50 -4.24 -11.16
N GLN A 48 3.57 -4.82 -10.39
CA GLN A 48 2.59 -4.08 -9.60
C GLN A 48 2.68 -4.48 -8.13
N LEU A 49 2.73 -3.48 -7.26
CA LEU A 49 2.68 -3.63 -5.81
C LEU A 49 1.41 -2.95 -5.28
N ASN A 50 0.56 -3.72 -4.62
CA ASN A 50 -0.63 -3.18 -3.96
C ASN A 50 -0.37 -3.13 -2.46
N LEU A 51 -0.66 -1.98 -1.84
CA LEU A 51 -0.57 -1.74 -0.41
C LEU A 51 -1.96 -1.39 0.12
N SER A 52 -2.44 -2.06 1.17
CA SER A 52 -3.74 -1.74 1.77
C SER A 52 -3.78 -1.97 3.28
N GLY A 53 -4.68 -1.24 3.94
CA GLY A 53 -4.90 -1.33 5.39
C GLY A 53 -4.19 -0.23 6.18
N PRO A 54 -4.02 -0.41 7.50
CA PRO A 54 -3.39 0.54 8.39
C PRO A 54 -1.91 0.21 8.62
N TYR A 55 -1.07 1.24 8.57
CA TYR A 55 0.38 1.14 8.70
C TYR A 55 0.77 2.02 9.90
N TYR A 56 0.65 1.44 11.09
CA TYR A 56 1.05 2.04 12.36
C TYR A 56 1.81 0.99 13.22
N PRO A 57 2.48 1.39 14.31
CA PRO A 57 3.40 0.52 15.06
C PRO A 57 2.70 -0.71 15.66
N PRO A 58 3.44 -1.80 15.97
CA PRO A 58 4.91 -1.86 16.11
C PRO A 58 5.77 -2.14 14.86
N ASN A 59 5.23 -2.45 13.67
CA ASN A 59 6.05 -3.04 12.59
C ASN A 59 5.95 -2.37 11.20
N GLY A 60 5.29 -1.21 11.06
CA GLY A 60 5.13 -0.56 9.76
C GLY A 60 6.45 -0.32 8.99
N SER A 61 7.53 0.05 9.69
CA SER A 61 8.85 0.23 9.07
C SER A 61 9.48 -1.08 8.57
N LYS A 62 9.37 -2.18 9.33
CA LYS A 62 9.92 -3.50 8.96
C LYS A 62 9.29 -4.04 7.68
N MET A 63 8.00 -3.73 7.48
CA MET A 63 7.28 -4.14 6.29
C MET A 63 7.90 -3.52 5.02
N PHE A 64 8.26 -2.23 5.06
CA PHE A 64 8.92 -1.57 3.93
C PHE A 64 10.35 -2.09 3.68
N SER A 65 11.05 -2.53 4.73
CA SER A 65 12.33 -3.24 4.56
C SER A 65 12.14 -4.57 3.81
N HIS A 66 11.15 -5.39 4.17
CA HIS A 66 10.87 -6.64 3.44
C HIS A 66 10.44 -6.40 2.00
N LEU A 67 9.71 -5.32 1.73
CA LEU A 67 9.38 -4.91 0.36
C LEU A 67 10.63 -4.56 -0.43
N THR A 68 11.59 -3.87 0.19
CA THR A 68 12.88 -3.54 -0.44
C THR A 68 13.56 -4.81 -0.92
N ASP A 69 13.82 -5.77 -0.01
CA ASP A 69 14.47 -7.04 -0.33
C ASP A 69 13.81 -7.81 -1.47
N LEU A 70 12.50 -7.63 -1.62
CA LEU A 70 11.72 -8.28 -2.64
C LEU A 70 11.94 -7.64 -4.02
N ILE A 71 12.02 -6.32 -4.07
CA ILE A 71 12.32 -5.59 -5.31
C ILE A 71 13.73 -5.92 -5.80
N ASP A 72 14.72 -6.04 -4.90
CA ASP A 72 16.11 -6.44 -5.23
C ASP A 72 16.15 -7.73 -6.07
N ARG A 73 15.29 -8.68 -5.75
CA ARG A 73 15.30 -10.02 -6.35
C ARG A 73 14.66 -10.08 -7.73
N ASN A 74 13.95 -9.04 -8.17
CA ASN A 74 13.12 -9.07 -9.38
C ASN A 74 13.65 -8.22 -10.55
N ASP A 75 14.81 -7.57 -10.42
CA ASP A 75 15.45 -6.72 -11.45
C ASP A 75 14.46 -5.83 -12.22
N LEU A 76 13.61 -5.13 -11.46
CA LEU A 76 12.53 -4.33 -12.01
C LEU A 76 13.06 -3.04 -12.64
N LYS A 77 12.58 -2.70 -13.83
CA LYS A 77 12.85 -1.40 -14.47
C LYS A 77 11.74 -0.38 -14.22
N GLN A 78 10.55 -0.87 -13.90
CA GLN A 78 9.40 -0.06 -13.56
C GLN A 78 8.56 -0.73 -12.47
N LEU A 79 7.77 0.05 -11.75
CA LEU A 79 6.88 -0.45 -10.70
C LEU A 79 5.64 0.43 -10.62
N THR A 80 4.46 -0.18 -10.69
CA THR A 80 3.22 0.50 -10.32
C THR A 80 2.88 0.17 -8.88
N ILE A 81 2.67 1.19 -8.06
CA ILE A 81 2.28 1.03 -6.66
C ILE A 81 0.89 1.63 -6.48
N ASP A 82 -0.10 0.80 -6.16
CA ASP A 82 -1.41 1.27 -5.74
C ASP A 82 -1.51 1.16 -4.21
N ALA A 83 -1.62 2.29 -3.53
CA ALA A 83 -1.64 2.37 -2.07
C ALA A 83 -2.98 2.89 -1.55
N CYS A 84 -3.72 2.04 -0.86
CA CYS A 84 -4.93 2.40 -0.12
C CYS A 84 -4.67 2.29 1.39
N ILE A 85 -3.92 3.26 1.93
CA ILE A 85 -3.51 3.27 3.33
C ILE A 85 -4.44 4.19 4.12
N VAL A 86 -5.18 3.62 5.07
CA VAL A 86 -6.22 4.38 5.79
C VAL A 86 -5.64 5.15 6.98
N ARG A 87 -4.55 4.65 7.55
CA ARG A 87 -3.78 5.33 8.62
C ARG A 87 -2.30 5.07 8.42
N LEU A 88 -1.50 6.12 8.56
CA LEU A 88 -0.06 6.09 8.44
C LEU A 88 0.51 6.90 9.60
N ASP A 89 1.26 6.26 10.49
CA ASP A 89 1.97 7.00 11.54
C ASP A 89 3.27 7.60 11.01
N ARG A 90 3.92 8.48 11.78
CA ARG A 90 5.14 9.16 11.36
C ARG A 90 6.27 8.18 10.98
N SER A 91 6.38 7.06 11.72
CA SER A 91 7.39 6.04 11.44
C SER A 91 7.13 5.33 10.11
N SER A 92 5.89 4.92 9.87
CA SER A 92 5.49 4.24 8.63
C SER A 92 5.52 5.18 7.43
N LEU A 93 5.21 6.47 7.61
CA LEU A 93 5.39 7.49 6.56
C LEU A 93 6.86 7.60 6.16
N SER A 94 7.76 7.71 7.14
CA SER A 94 9.21 7.72 6.89
C SER A 94 9.66 6.45 6.16
N GLY A 95 9.14 5.28 6.56
CA GLY A 95 9.41 4.00 5.89
C GLY A 95 8.93 3.95 4.44
N LEU A 96 7.72 4.47 4.16
CA LEU A 96 7.18 4.56 2.80
C LEU A 96 8.02 5.50 1.93
N LEU A 97 8.35 6.69 2.43
CA LEU A 97 9.18 7.65 1.70
C LEU A 97 10.59 7.09 1.45
N GLY A 98 11.20 6.43 2.45
CA GLY A 98 12.48 5.75 2.29
C GLY A 98 12.45 4.61 1.26
N PHE A 99 11.34 3.85 1.20
CA PHE A 99 11.13 2.84 0.17
C PHE A 99 11.05 3.46 -1.24
N LEU A 100 10.29 4.54 -1.40
CA LEU A 100 10.16 5.24 -2.69
C LEU A 100 11.49 5.90 -3.12
N ASP A 101 12.23 6.47 -2.18
CA ASP A 101 13.57 7.01 -2.44
C ASP A 101 14.54 5.92 -2.90
N MET A 102 14.50 4.74 -2.27
CA MET A 102 15.28 3.58 -2.68
C MET A 102 14.98 3.17 -4.13
N LEU A 103 13.70 3.13 -4.54
CA LEU A 103 13.31 2.84 -5.92
C LEU A 103 13.88 3.88 -6.90
N ASN A 104 13.77 5.17 -6.55
CA ASN A 104 14.31 6.28 -7.33
C ASN A 104 15.84 6.18 -7.48
N ASN A 105 16.56 5.88 -6.40
CA ASN A 105 18.01 5.71 -6.40
C ASN A 105 18.45 4.54 -7.29
N ARG A 106 17.64 3.49 -7.36
CA ARG A 106 17.84 2.33 -8.24
C ARG A 106 17.39 2.53 -9.68
N LYS A 107 16.95 3.73 -10.03
CA LYS A 107 16.49 4.08 -11.38
C LYS A 107 15.25 3.28 -11.84
N ILE A 108 14.42 2.86 -10.89
CA ILE A 108 13.15 2.17 -11.17
C ILE A 108 12.07 3.24 -11.37
N LYS A 109 11.52 3.31 -12.59
CA LYS A 109 10.39 4.22 -12.87
C LYS A 109 9.17 3.80 -12.08
N THR A 110 8.69 4.65 -11.19
CA THR A 110 7.64 4.28 -10.24
C THR A 110 6.42 5.16 -10.46
N ARG A 111 5.26 4.54 -10.71
CA ARG A 111 3.97 5.21 -10.67
C ARG A 111 3.30 4.89 -9.33
N PHE A 112 3.28 5.86 -8.44
CA PHE A 112 2.70 5.74 -7.10
C PHE A 112 1.30 6.37 -7.08
N ARG A 113 0.27 5.56 -6.85
CA ARG A 113 -1.13 5.99 -6.79
C ARG A 113 -1.62 5.91 -5.36
N TRP A 114 -1.85 7.07 -4.75
CA TRP A 114 -2.41 7.20 -3.42
C TRP A 114 -3.95 7.21 -3.51
N LEU A 115 -4.56 6.06 -3.21
CA LEU A 115 -6.00 5.91 -3.18
C LEU A 115 -6.51 6.31 -1.79
N TYR A 116 -7.16 7.46 -1.69
CA TYR A 116 -7.67 7.98 -0.41
C TYR A 116 -9.19 8.11 -0.42
N PHE A 117 -9.81 7.98 0.75
CA PHE A 117 -11.25 8.24 0.89
C PHE A 117 -11.46 9.74 1.08
N ALA A 118 -12.19 10.39 0.17
CA ALA A 118 -12.40 11.84 0.16
C ALA A 118 -12.99 12.39 1.48
N ASP A 119 -13.83 11.59 2.14
CA ASP A 119 -14.48 11.94 3.40
C ASP A 119 -13.60 11.68 4.64
N SER A 120 -12.34 11.27 4.43
CA SER A 120 -11.40 10.96 5.51
C SER A 120 -10.23 11.93 5.55
N SER A 121 -9.68 12.13 6.75
CA SER A 121 -8.44 12.90 6.93
C SER A 121 -7.22 12.27 6.27
N ALA A 122 -7.35 11.08 5.65
CA ALA A 122 -6.27 10.39 4.95
C ALA A 122 -5.79 11.12 3.68
N GLY A 123 -6.64 11.98 3.09
CA GLY A 123 -6.26 12.83 1.96
C GLY A 123 -5.14 13.83 2.29
N ASN A 124 -4.95 14.16 3.56
CA ASN A 124 -3.93 15.12 4.02
C ASN A 124 -2.60 14.46 4.43
N LEU A 125 -2.47 13.13 4.33
CA LEU A 125 -1.29 12.39 4.83
C LEU A 125 -0.09 12.42 3.88
N ILE A 126 -0.37 12.56 2.58
CA ILE A 126 0.61 12.54 1.52
C ILE A 126 0.37 13.78 0.67
N SER A 127 1.41 14.57 0.43
CA SER A 127 1.33 15.76 -0.40
C SER A 127 2.33 15.68 -1.56
N PRO A 128 2.02 16.25 -2.74
CA PRO A 128 2.89 16.18 -3.91
C PRO A 128 4.32 16.68 -3.66
N GLU A 129 4.50 17.65 -2.76
CA GLU A 129 5.79 18.25 -2.46
C GLU A 129 6.77 17.25 -1.83
N MET A 130 6.27 16.21 -1.16
CA MET A 130 7.09 15.16 -0.56
C MET A 130 7.85 14.35 -1.63
N PHE A 131 7.41 14.39 -2.90
CA PHE A 131 7.99 13.64 -4.01
C PHE A 131 8.89 14.47 -4.93
N HIS A 132 9.02 15.78 -4.70
CA HIS A 132 9.86 16.65 -5.54
C HIS A 132 11.33 16.22 -5.61
N GLN A 133 11.82 15.50 -4.60
CA GLN A 133 13.20 14.98 -4.55
C GLN A 133 13.36 13.62 -5.26
N MET A 134 12.27 13.02 -5.74
CA MET A 134 12.23 11.68 -6.33
C MET A 134 11.72 11.75 -7.78
N PRO A 135 12.51 12.25 -8.74
CA PRO A 135 12.04 12.57 -10.10
C PRO A 135 11.56 11.36 -10.91
N LEU A 136 11.90 10.13 -10.50
CA LEU A 136 11.41 8.90 -11.14
C LEU A 136 10.12 8.36 -10.49
N VAL A 137 9.61 9.03 -9.47
CA VAL A 137 8.38 8.67 -8.77
C VAL A 137 7.29 9.65 -9.17
N GLU A 138 6.39 9.20 -10.04
CA GLU A 138 5.18 9.93 -10.40
C GLU A 138 4.10 9.64 -9.36
N CYS A 139 3.70 10.64 -8.59
CA CYS A 139 2.66 10.52 -7.58
C CYS A 139 1.31 11.01 -8.12
N GLU A 140 0.28 10.18 -8.00
CA GLU A 140 -1.10 10.50 -8.35
C GLU A 140 -2.00 10.27 -7.13
N MET A 141 -2.68 11.33 -6.67
CA MET A 141 -3.66 11.22 -5.59
C MET A 141 -5.05 11.01 -6.18
N VAL A 142 -5.71 9.91 -5.81
CA VAL A 142 -7.00 9.51 -6.35
C VAL A 142 -8.01 9.34 -5.22
N ALA A 143 -9.02 10.21 -5.21
CA ALA A 143 -10.17 10.03 -4.34
C ALA A 143 -10.97 8.80 -4.79
N ILE A 144 -11.20 7.86 -3.87
CA ILE A 144 -11.94 6.62 -4.14
C ILE A 144 -13.16 6.49 -3.24
N ASN A 145 -14.22 5.89 -3.78
CA ASN A 145 -15.35 5.43 -3.00
C ASN A 145 -14.98 4.10 -2.29
N PRO A 146 -15.19 3.97 -0.97
CA PRO A 146 -14.94 2.72 -0.22
C PRO A 146 -15.49 1.46 -0.89
N GLN A 147 -16.68 1.54 -1.49
CA GLN A 147 -17.34 0.40 -2.16
C GLN A 147 -16.69 0.03 -3.50
N ALA A 148 -15.98 0.97 -4.12
CA ALA A 148 -15.30 0.79 -5.41
C ALA A 148 -13.82 0.40 -5.24
N CYS A 149 -13.26 0.51 -4.04
CA CYS A 149 -11.87 0.19 -3.75
C CYS A 149 -11.62 -1.33 -3.86
N SER A 150 -11.08 -1.78 -4.99
CA SER A 150 -10.73 -3.20 -5.20
C SER A 150 -9.64 -3.67 -4.23
N LEU A 151 -8.75 -2.78 -3.78
CA LEU A 151 -7.75 -3.06 -2.75
C LEU A 151 -8.36 -3.29 -1.36
N CYS A 152 -9.53 -2.71 -1.13
CA CYS A 152 -10.29 -2.79 0.11
C CYS A 152 -11.24 -3.99 0.14
N LYS A 153 -11.68 -4.48 -1.03
CA LYS A 153 -12.53 -5.68 -1.15
C LYS A 153 -11.80 -6.98 -0.77
N GLY A 154 -10.48 -6.97 -0.81
CA GLY A 154 -9.62 -8.06 -0.33
C GLY A 154 -9.08 -7.84 1.09
N CYS A 155 -9.37 -6.69 1.71
CA CYS A 155 -9.21 -6.55 3.15
C CYS A 155 -10.23 -7.46 3.77
#